data_AF-A0A9W7DPA9-F1
#
_entry.id   AF-A0A9W7DPA9-F1
#
_cell.length_a   1.000
_cell.length_b   1.000
_cell.length_c   1.000
_cell.angle_alpha   90.00
_cell.angle_beta   90.00
_cell.angle_gamma   90.00
#
_symmetry.space_group_name_H-M   'P 1'
#
loop_
_entity.id
_entity.type
_entity.pdbx_description
1 polymer ?
#
loop_
_entity_poly.entity_id
_entity_poly.type
_entity_poly.pdbx_seq_one_letter_code
_entity_poly.pdbx_strand_id
1 'polypeptide(L)'
;MPPLHLGLRTLSLPVILLLISSPTPTLTQTTTISNRIPEGDQTITPNPLTGEVELPGHENDPRGLPNLPFSVDSNRLSDGVSSISPWTSTGPSFPLYKGGTLTDPTSRKDHDGVTQDNRVEQGVGPTGSGAFEKAKARLASLVKSSGGLAALGGNIPLDITSGKWTGTQPSPGSAPTKAFTVLAGERWNPSGFAIDPGETYSVTVSGTWSDLSGSITVDTNGYDANFNVRKKCYEAQGTCRTHLRERLRFERSNWMHLICGVGDYVSLLMEVEESGSGGLQRYLPIEEEVVRETLFAVDNTITFEANPSQEGELICFANDADGLYYDNSGGVTVTVTRLSWPPSDEFDKNYVEYLKESLENPSKYDDYVGLHP
;
A
#
# COMPACT_ATOMS: atom_id res chain seq x y z
N MET A 1 -34.88 -1.01 -65.54
CA MET A 1 -33.61 -0.87 -64.81
C MET A 1 -33.66 -1.80 -63.61
N PRO A 2 -32.89 -2.90 -63.59
CA PRO A 2 -32.85 -3.82 -62.44
C PRO A 2 -31.78 -3.38 -61.42
N PRO A 3 -31.87 -3.82 -60.15
CA PRO A 3 -30.98 -3.38 -59.09
C PRO A 3 -29.67 -4.18 -59.06
N LEU A 4 -28.56 -3.49 -58.78
CA LEU A 4 -27.24 -4.08 -58.56
C LEU A 4 -27.20 -4.79 -57.19
N HIS A 5 -26.89 -6.09 -57.21
CA HIS A 5 -26.41 -6.83 -56.03
C HIS A 5 -24.88 -6.71 -55.97
N LEU A 6 -24.35 -6.01 -54.95
CA LEU A 6 -22.94 -6.11 -54.56
C LEU A 6 -22.76 -7.35 -53.67
N GLY A 7 -22.07 -8.37 -54.19
CA GLY A 7 -21.59 -9.49 -53.41
C GLY A 7 -20.29 -9.12 -52.68
N LEU A 8 -20.33 -9.06 -51.34
CA LEU A 8 -19.13 -9.05 -50.51
C LEU A 8 -18.46 -10.43 -50.60
N ARG A 9 -17.26 -10.50 -51.17
CA ARG A 9 -16.38 -11.66 -51.06
C ARG A 9 -15.54 -11.52 -49.79
N THR A 10 -15.74 -12.44 -48.86
CA THR A 10 -14.87 -12.65 -47.70
C THR A 10 -13.58 -13.31 -48.16
N LEU A 11 -12.47 -12.58 -48.13
CA LEU A 11 -11.12 -13.13 -48.28
C LEU A 11 -10.69 -13.71 -46.93
N SER A 12 -10.70 -15.03 -46.82
CA SER A 12 -10.04 -15.76 -45.73
C SER A 12 -8.54 -15.78 -46.01
N LEU A 13 -7.78 -15.03 -45.21
CA LEU A 13 -6.32 -15.11 -45.16
C LEU A 13 -5.93 -16.18 -44.12
N PRO A 14 -5.06 -17.14 -44.45
CA PRO A 14 -4.53 -18.07 -43.47
C PRO A 14 -3.57 -17.34 -42.53
N VAL A 15 -3.84 -17.43 -41.22
CA VAL A 15 -2.92 -17.04 -40.15
C VAL A 15 -1.79 -18.08 -40.14
N ILE A 16 -0.62 -17.70 -40.68
CA ILE A 16 0.60 -18.48 -40.55
C ILE A 16 1.19 -18.16 -39.17
N LEU A 17 0.99 -19.07 -38.24
CA LEU A 17 1.61 -19.03 -36.91
C LEU A 17 3.08 -19.48 -37.04
N LEU A 18 3.99 -18.51 -37.16
CA LEU A 18 5.44 -18.76 -37.17
C LEU A 18 5.90 -18.93 -35.72
N LEU A 19 6.00 -20.20 -35.28
CA LEU A 19 6.66 -20.58 -34.02
C LEU A 19 8.17 -20.42 -34.20
N ILE A 20 8.70 -19.26 -33.83
CA ILE A 20 10.15 -19.05 -33.72
C ILE A 20 10.54 -19.48 -32.30
N SER A 21 11.04 -20.71 -32.15
CA SER A 21 11.68 -21.14 -30.90
C SER A 21 13.07 -20.52 -30.84
N SER A 22 13.23 -19.45 -30.08
CA SER A 22 14.54 -18.94 -29.69
C SER A 22 15.15 -19.90 -28.65
N PRO A 23 16.39 -20.39 -28.84
CA PRO A 23 17.06 -21.18 -27.81
C PRO A 23 17.42 -20.28 -26.64
N THR A 24 16.89 -20.62 -25.46
CA THR A 24 17.27 -20.02 -24.17
C THR A 24 18.73 -20.37 -23.87
N PRO A 25 19.67 -19.40 -23.77
CA PRO A 25 21.02 -19.71 -23.32
C PRO A 25 21.01 -19.98 -21.81
N THR A 26 21.23 -21.22 -21.43
CA THR A 26 21.49 -21.61 -20.04
C THR A 26 22.91 -21.17 -19.66
N LEU A 27 23.02 -20.01 -19.01
CA LEU A 27 24.26 -19.55 -18.40
C LEU A 27 24.32 -20.08 -16.96
N THR A 28 24.90 -21.26 -16.79
CA THR A 28 25.38 -21.75 -15.49
C THR A 28 26.70 -21.05 -15.16
N GLN A 29 26.62 -19.88 -14.53
CA GLN A 29 27.77 -19.30 -13.82
C GLN A 29 27.70 -19.75 -12.37
N THR A 30 28.56 -20.71 -12.01
CA THR A 30 28.89 -21.01 -10.61
C THR A 30 29.85 -19.94 -10.11
N THR A 31 29.31 -18.90 -9.49
CA THR A 31 30.13 -17.89 -8.80
C THR A 31 30.57 -18.45 -7.45
N THR A 32 31.80 -18.95 -7.37
CA THR A 32 32.44 -19.25 -6.08
C THR A 32 32.78 -17.92 -5.40
N ILE A 33 31.94 -17.48 -4.47
CA ILE A 33 32.24 -16.35 -3.59
C ILE A 33 33.31 -16.84 -2.59
N SER A 34 34.56 -16.46 -2.83
CA SER A 34 35.64 -16.63 -1.86
C SER A 34 35.50 -15.54 -0.78
N ASN A 35 34.78 -15.87 0.30
CA ASN A 35 34.80 -15.09 1.54
C ASN A 35 36.20 -15.15 2.17
N ARG A 36 37.12 -14.29 1.75
CA ARG A 36 38.28 -13.92 2.58
C ARG A 36 37.84 -12.79 3.50
N ILE A 37 37.36 -13.17 4.67
CA ILE A 37 37.33 -12.28 5.84
C ILE A 37 38.80 -12.00 6.19
N PRO A 38 39.23 -10.74 6.36
CA PRO A 38 40.53 -10.46 6.98
C PRO A 38 40.48 -11.00 8.41
N GLU A 39 41.32 -11.99 8.72
CA GLU A 39 41.57 -12.45 10.08
C GLU A 39 42.22 -11.31 10.88
N GLY A 40 41.39 -10.37 11.35
CA GLY A 40 41.72 -9.52 12.47
C GLY A 40 41.44 -10.30 13.74
N ASP A 41 42.50 -10.65 14.46
CA ASP A 41 42.49 -11.32 15.75
C ASP A 41 41.68 -10.50 16.77
N GLN A 42 40.38 -10.74 16.84
CA GLN A 42 39.54 -10.35 17.98
C GLN A 42 39.37 -11.57 18.86
N THR A 43 40.35 -11.82 19.72
CA THR A 43 40.17 -12.72 20.85
C THR A 43 38.99 -12.22 21.68
N ILE A 44 37.89 -12.95 21.66
CA ILE A 44 36.73 -12.63 22.50
C ILE A 44 37.13 -12.92 23.94
N THR A 45 37.44 -11.87 24.69
CA THR A 45 37.83 -11.99 26.10
C THR A 45 36.59 -12.31 26.94
N PRO A 46 36.55 -13.44 27.67
CA PRO A 46 35.42 -13.75 28.55
C PRO A 46 35.27 -12.68 29.64
N ASN A 47 34.02 -12.46 30.08
CA ASN A 47 33.76 -11.54 31.18
C ASN A 47 34.54 -12.02 32.42
N PRO A 48 35.40 -11.18 33.04
CA PRO A 48 36.25 -11.60 34.14
C PRO A 48 35.49 -12.00 35.42
N LEU A 49 34.19 -11.68 35.50
CA LEU A 49 33.33 -12.04 36.64
C LEU A 49 32.67 -13.41 36.48
N THR A 50 32.28 -13.78 35.27
CA THR A 50 31.50 -15.01 34.99
C THR A 50 32.32 -16.08 34.28
N GLY A 51 33.40 -15.70 33.59
CA GLY A 51 34.22 -16.59 32.77
C GLY A 51 33.58 -16.98 31.43
N GLU A 52 32.41 -16.40 31.10
CA GLU A 52 31.68 -16.69 29.87
C GLU A 52 31.81 -15.56 28.84
N VAL A 53 31.61 -15.89 27.57
CA VAL A 53 31.52 -14.93 26.48
C VAL A 53 30.10 -14.38 26.46
N GLU A 54 29.90 -13.26 27.14
CA GLU A 54 28.59 -12.60 27.25
C GLU A 54 28.50 -11.41 26.27
N LEU A 55 27.31 -11.22 25.69
CA LEU A 55 27.07 -10.10 24.79
C LEU A 55 27.14 -8.76 25.56
N PRO A 56 27.62 -7.67 24.92
CA PRO A 56 27.54 -6.32 25.48
C PRO A 56 26.12 -5.98 25.96
N GLY A 57 25.99 -5.48 27.19
CA GLY A 57 24.72 -5.04 27.78
C GLY A 57 23.93 -6.09 28.58
N HIS A 58 24.45 -7.31 28.75
CA HIS A 58 23.86 -8.29 29.67
C HIS A 58 23.92 -7.84 31.15
N GLU A 59 23.18 -8.52 32.03
CA GLU A 59 23.01 -8.14 33.44
C GLU A 59 24.30 -8.04 34.27
N ASN A 60 25.37 -8.74 33.88
CA ASN A 60 26.68 -8.68 34.53
C ASN A 60 27.71 -7.84 33.76
N ASP A 61 27.27 -6.99 32.81
CA ASP A 61 28.17 -6.08 32.09
C ASP A 61 28.80 -5.10 33.09
N PRO A 62 30.13 -5.09 33.27
CA PRO A 62 30.79 -4.26 34.28
C PRO A 62 30.61 -2.75 34.04
N ARG A 63 30.13 -2.36 32.85
CA ARG A 63 29.81 -0.95 32.52
C ARG A 63 28.40 -0.55 32.97
N GLY A 64 27.54 -1.50 33.35
CA GLY A 64 26.15 -1.24 33.76
C GLY A 64 25.25 -0.73 32.64
N LEU A 65 25.57 -1.05 31.38
CA LEU A 65 24.80 -0.59 30.22
C LEU A 65 23.65 -1.57 29.92
N PRO A 66 22.42 -1.10 29.66
CA PRO A 66 21.33 -1.99 29.26
C PRO A 66 21.60 -2.60 27.87
N ASN A 67 21.13 -3.84 27.66
CA ASN A 67 21.15 -4.52 26.36
C ASN A 67 20.20 -3.81 25.37
N LEU A 68 20.62 -2.64 24.89
CA LEU A 68 19.96 -1.95 23.80
C LEU A 68 20.53 -2.54 22.52
N PRO A 69 19.69 -2.97 21.56
CA PRO A 69 20.14 -3.61 20.32
C PRO A 69 21.06 -2.74 19.45
N PHE A 70 21.33 -1.47 19.84
CA PHE A 70 22.19 -0.53 19.13
C PHE A 70 22.98 0.41 20.07
N SER A 71 23.66 -0.11 21.11
CA SER A 71 24.61 0.71 21.88
C SER A 71 25.94 0.82 21.13
N VAL A 72 26.31 2.03 20.70
CA VAL A 72 27.59 2.32 20.02
C VAL A 72 28.67 2.67 21.02
N ASP A 73 29.83 2.01 20.91
CA ASP A 73 31.06 2.40 21.61
C ASP A 73 31.61 3.69 20.98
N SER A 74 31.50 4.80 21.70
CA SER A 74 31.89 6.14 21.27
C SER A 74 33.40 6.38 21.23
N ASN A 75 34.24 5.40 21.58
CA ASN A 75 35.70 5.52 21.49
C ASN A 75 36.29 5.02 20.16
N ARG A 76 35.46 4.65 19.18
CA ARG A 76 35.94 4.26 17.85
C ARG A 76 36.22 5.50 17.00
N LEU A 77 37.49 5.74 16.67
CA LEU A 77 37.93 6.78 15.74
C LEU A 77 37.20 6.61 14.39
N SER A 78 36.51 7.69 14.00
CA SER A 78 35.67 7.86 12.81
C SER A 78 36.17 7.15 11.54
N ASP A 79 35.46 6.09 11.13
CA ASP A 79 35.54 5.43 9.82
C ASP A 79 34.35 5.76 8.89
N GLY A 80 33.59 6.81 9.21
CA GLY A 80 32.62 7.40 8.28
C GLY A 80 31.25 6.71 8.21
N VAL A 81 30.88 5.89 9.20
CA VAL A 81 29.50 5.40 9.37
C VAL A 81 29.05 5.64 10.81
N SER A 82 28.49 6.82 11.08
CA SER A 82 27.92 7.14 12.39
C SER A 82 26.48 6.63 12.48
N SER A 83 26.27 5.57 13.25
CA SER A 83 24.96 5.12 13.72
C SER A 83 24.45 6.08 14.81
N ILE A 84 23.89 7.21 14.41
CA ILE A 84 23.01 7.94 15.30
C ILE A 84 21.64 7.26 15.19
N SER A 85 21.08 6.87 16.33
CA SER A 85 19.73 6.34 16.41
C SER A 85 18.77 7.27 15.63
N PRO A 86 17.93 6.75 14.73
CA PRO A 86 16.97 7.57 13.98
C PRO A 86 15.91 8.25 14.87
N TRP A 87 16.01 8.07 16.20
CA TRP A 87 15.06 8.52 17.21
C TRP A 87 15.61 9.58 18.18
N THR A 88 16.83 10.12 17.98
CA THR A 88 17.31 11.29 18.72
C THR A 88 17.20 12.57 17.88
N SER A 89 16.96 13.71 18.53
CA SER A 89 16.90 15.05 17.89
C SER A 89 18.21 15.50 17.21
N THR A 90 19.26 14.69 17.32
CA THR A 90 20.59 14.93 16.76
C THR A 90 21.01 13.90 15.72
N GLY A 91 20.17 12.89 15.42
CA GLY A 91 20.40 11.97 14.31
C GLY A 91 20.28 12.63 12.96
N PRO A 92 20.80 11.99 11.88
CA PRO A 92 20.40 12.35 10.54
C PRO A 92 18.89 12.11 10.50
N SER A 93 18.15 13.19 10.75
CA SER A 93 16.72 13.23 10.62
C SER A 93 16.47 12.80 9.19
N PHE A 94 15.74 11.70 9.02
CA PHE A 94 14.90 11.61 7.83
C PHE A 94 14.21 12.97 7.73
N PRO A 95 14.26 13.66 6.57
CA PRO A 95 13.69 14.98 6.46
C PRO A 95 12.30 14.92 7.09
N LEU A 96 12.11 15.62 8.21
CA LEU A 96 10.82 15.72 8.85
C LEU A 96 10.00 16.55 7.89
N TYR A 97 9.29 15.86 6.99
CA TYR A 97 8.43 16.50 6.00
C TYR A 97 7.42 17.33 6.77
N LYS A 98 7.36 18.62 6.42
CA LYS A 98 6.51 19.62 7.09
C LYS A 98 5.04 19.21 6.91
N GLY A 99 4.47 18.52 7.90
CA GLY A 99 3.03 18.28 7.96
C GLY A 99 2.60 16.83 8.16
N GLY A 100 3.50 15.86 8.05
CA GLY A 100 3.14 14.45 8.17
C GLY A 100 2.79 14.03 9.59
N THR A 101 1.49 14.00 9.92
CA THR A 101 0.92 13.33 11.11
C THR A 101 1.51 11.93 11.27
N LEU A 102 1.79 11.23 10.18
CA LEU A 102 2.23 9.83 10.12
C LEU A 102 3.70 9.57 10.51
N THR A 103 4.48 10.62 10.78
CA THR A 103 5.83 10.45 11.32
C THR A 103 5.80 10.10 12.81
N ASP A 104 4.72 10.44 13.50
CA ASP A 104 4.47 10.08 14.90
C ASP A 104 4.06 8.59 15.01
N PRO A 105 4.74 7.76 15.82
CA PRO A 105 4.33 6.39 16.10
C PRO A 105 2.87 6.24 16.53
N THR A 106 2.30 7.19 17.26
CA THR A 106 0.89 7.15 17.66
C THR A 106 -0.04 7.26 16.45
N SER A 107 0.28 8.17 15.52
CA SER A 107 -0.50 8.35 14.30
C SER A 107 -0.44 7.14 13.36
N ARG A 108 0.61 6.32 13.43
CA ARG A 108 0.69 5.06 12.66
C ARG A 108 -0.29 4.02 13.17
N LYS A 109 -0.38 3.86 14.49
CA LYS A 109 -1.37 2.97 15.12
C LYS A 109 -2.80 3.43 14.81
N ASP A 110 -3.05 4.73 14.91
CA ASP A 110 -4.36 5.28 14.59
C ASP A 110 -4.70 5.08 13.11
N HIS A 111 -3.72 5.23 12.21
CA HIS A 111 -3.90 4.98 10.78
C HIS A 111 -4.16 3.51 10.45
N ASP A 112 -3.47 2.58 11.11
CA ASP A 112 -3.75 1.15 10.99
C ASP A 112 -5.20 0.85 11.38
N GLY A 113 -5.66 1.39 12.51
CA GLY A 113 -7.06 1.29 12.94
C GLY A 113 -8.05 1.84 11.91
N VAL A 114 -7.80 3.02 11.36
CA VAL A 114 -8.64 3.62 10.30
C VAL A 114 -8.69 2.74 9.04
N THR A 115 -7.57 2.14 8.68
CA THR A 115 -7.47 1.25 7.51
C THR A 115 -8.23 -0.06 7.77
N GLN A 116 -8.09 -0.61 8.97
CA GLN A 116 -8.80 -1.83 9.38
C GLN A 116 -10.32 -1.62 9.46
N ASP A 117 -10.77 -0.50 10.03
CA ASP A 117 -12.19 -0.12 10.04
C ASP A 117 -12.73 -0.03 8.61
N ASN A 118 -11.97 0.60 7.70
CA ASN A 118 -12.36 0.70 6.31
C ASN A 118 -12.40 -0.66 5.58
N ARG A 119 -11.45 -1.56 5.88
CA ARG A 119 -11.48 -2.94 5.39
C ARG A 119 -12.81 -3.62 5.77
N VAL A 120 -13.19 -3.53 7.04
CA VAL A 120 -14.46 -4.09 7.54
C VAL A 120 -15.68 -3.46 6.84
N GLU A 121 -15.70 -2.14 6.66
CA GLU A 121 -16.81 -1.44 5.97
C GLU A 121 -16.95 -1.86 4.51
N GLN A 122 -15.83 -2.12 3.83
CA GLN A 122 -15.81 -2.60 2.45
C GLN A 122 -16.02 -4.11 2.34
N GLY A 123 -15.96 -4.83 3.46
CA GLY A 123 -15.94 -6.29 3.47
C GLY A 123 -14.64 -6.86 2.91
N VAL A 124 -13.54 -6.12 2.94
CA VAL A 124 -12.20 -6.63 2.66
C VAL A 124 -11.73 -7.35 3.93
N GLY A 125 -11.56 -8.65 3.86
CA GLY A 125 -11.08 -9.47 4.97
C GLY A 125 -9.65 -9.94 4.73
N PRO A 126 -8.92 -10.38 5.77
CA PRO A 126 -7.65 -11.09 5.60
C PRO A 126 -7.76 -12.24 4.61
N THR A 127 -6.65 -12.67 4.02
CA THR A 127 -6.59 -13.81 3.11
C THR A 127 -7.34 -15.02 3.69
N GLY A 128 -8.40 -15.48 3.00
CA GLY A 128 -9.27 -16.58 3.45
C GLY A 128 -10.58 -16.14 4.15
N SER A 129 -10.66 -14.91 4.65
CA SER A 129 -11.84 -14.33 5.32
C SER A 129 -12.64 -13.39 4.42
N GLY A 130 -12.11 -13.02 3.24
CA GLY A 130 -12.69 -11.99 2.36
C GLY A 130 -14.13 -12.27 1.94
N ALA A 131 -14.50 -13.51 1.62
CA ALA A 131 -15.89 -13.85 1.31
C ALA A 131 -16.83 -13.58 2.50
N PHE A 132 -16.33 -13.77 3.73
CA PHE A 132 -17.09 -13.51 4.93
C PHE A 132 -17.39 -12.03 5.14
N GLU A 133 -16.34 -11.22 5.14
CA GLU A 133 -16.45 -9.79 5.34
C GLU A 133 -17.25 -9.15 4.20
N LYS A 134 -17.12 -9.62 2.94
CA LYS A 134 -17.93 -9.15 1.80
C LYS A 134 -19.43 -9.32 2.05
N ALA A 135 -19.87 -10.48 2.53
CA ALA A 135 -21.29 -10.71 2.78
C ALA A 135 -21.80 -9.91 3.97
N LYS A 136 -20.98 -9.79 5.03
CA LYS A 136 -21.29 -8.98 6.22
C LYS A 136 -21.45 -7.50 5.86
N ALA A 137 -20.50 -6.94 5.12
CA ALA A 137 -20.56 -5.57 4.61
C ALA A 137 -21.76 -5.35 3.71
N ARG A 138 -22.06 -6.32 2.84
CA ARG A 138 -23.27 -6.29 2.00
C ARG A 138 -24.53 -6.27 2.87
N LEU A 139 -24.68 -7.18 3.82
CA LEU A 139 -25.84 -7.22 4.72
C LEU A 139 -25.98 -5.91 5.51
N ALA A 140 -24.88 -5.40 6.06
CA ALA A 140 -24.85 -4.12 6.77
C ALA A 140 -25.31 -2.96 5.87
N SER A 141 -24.88 -2.93 4.61
CA SER A 141 -25.32 -1.91 3.64
C SER A 141 -26.81 -1.99 3.33
N LEU A 142 -27.35 -3.20 3.22
CA LEU A 142 -28.78 -3.41 2.96
C LEU A 142 -29.61 -2.98 4.16
N VAL A 143 -29.21 -3.38 5.37
CA VAL A 143 -29.84 -2.98 6.64
C VAL A 143 -29.82 -1.45 6.79
N LYS A 144 -28.70 -0.81 6.47
CA LYS A 144 -28.58 0.66 6.50
C LYS A 144 -29.53 1.32 5.48
N SER A 145 -29.60 0.78 4.27
CA SER A 145 -30.48 1.31 3.20
C SER A 145 -31.98 1.12 3.48
N SER A 146 -32.34 0.07 4.22
CA SER A 146 -33.73 -0.25 4.55
C SER A 146 -34.27 0.50 5.78
N GLY A 147 -33.42 1.26 6.49
CA GLY A 147 -33.82 1.90 7.76
C GLY A 147 -33.78 0.96 8.97
N GLY A 148 -32.96 -0.10 8.91
CA GLY A 148 -32.71 -1.04 10.01
C GLY A 148 -33.38 -2.41 9.83
N LEU A 149 -33.02 -3.36 10.71
CA LEU A 149 -33.54 -4.74 10.69
C LEU A 149 -35.07 -4.81 10.86
N ALA A 150 -35.64 -3.89 11.64
CA ALA A 150 -37.08 -3.83 11.90
C ALA A 150 -37.88 -3.52 10.63
N ALA A 151 -37.33 -2.73 9.71
CA ALA A 151 -37.94 -2.40 8.43
C ALA A 151 -37.93 -3.58 7.44
N LEU A 152 -37.08 -4.59 7.67
CA LEU A 152 -37.09 -5.86 6.94
C LEU A 152 -38.15 -6.85 7.49
N GLY A 153 -38.99 -6.42 8.45
CA GLY A 153 -40.07 -7.26 9.01
C GLY A 153 -39.57 -8.49 9.77
N GLY A 154 -38.31 -8.50 10.20
CA GLY A 154 -37.68 -9.63 10.90
C GLY A 154 -37.33 -10.83 10.02
N ASN A 155 -37.66 -10.80 8.71
CA ASN A 155 -37.31 -11.85 7.77
C ASN A 155 -36.33 -11.28 6.74
N ILE A 156 -35.08 -11.72 6.77
CA ILE A 156 -34.12 -11.43 5.70
C ILE A 156 -34.65 -12.17 4.45
N PRO A 157 -34.97 -11.49 3.33
CA PRO A 157 -35.48 -12.12 2.12
C PRO A 157 -34.36 -12.84 1.35
N LEU A 158 -33.63 -13.72 2.02
CA LEU A 158 -32.61 -14.59 1.48
C LEU A 158 -33.12 -16.04 1.55
N ASP A 159 -33.31 -16.68 0.40
CA ASP A 159 -33.47 -18.14 0.32
C ASP A 159 -32.14 -18.76 0.72
N ILE A 160 -32.10 -19.22 1.95
CA ILE A 160 -30.93 -19.82 2.57
C ILE A 160 -30.53 -21.12 1.85
N THR A 161 -31.48 -21.78 1.17
CA THR A 161 -31.25 -23.06 0.48
C THR A 161 -30.54 -22.87 -0.85
N SER A 162 -30.85 -21.77 -1.55
CA SER A 162 -30.30 -21.45 -2.87
C SER A 162 -29.25 -20.34 -2.85
N GLY A 163 -29.07 -19.66 -1.72
CA GLY A 163 -28.22 -18.47 -1.59
C GLY A 163 -28.78 -17.25 -2.34
N LYS A 164 -30.01 -17.33 -2.85
CA LYS A 164 -30.62 -16.28 -3.68
C LYS A 164 -31.62 -15.47 -2.89
N TRP A 165 -31.79 -14.20 -3.23
CA TRP A 165 -32.81 -13.37 -2.59
C TRP A 165 -34.23 -13.84 -2.98
N THR A 166 -35.08 -14.13 -1.99
CA THR A 166 -36.52 -14.33 -2.19
C THR A 166 -37.24 -12.99 -2.19
N GLY A 167 -37.26 -12.30 -3.33
CA GLY A 167 -37.99 -11.05 -3.50
C GLY A 167 -37.23 -10.01 -4.32
N THR A 168 -37.75 -8.79 -4.36
CA THR A 168 -37.03 -7.65 -4.94
C THR A 168 -35.79 -7.38 -4.09
N GLN A 169 -34.62 -7.68 -4.64
CA GLN A 169 -33.34 -7.40 -3.99
C GLN A 169 -33.31 -5.92 -3.59
N PRO A 170 -33.10 -5.59 -2.30
CA PRO A 170 -32.97 -4.20 -1.90
C PRO A 170 -31.81 -3.59 -2.68
N SER A 171 -31.96 -2.33 -3.10
CA SER A 171 -30.88 -1.65 -3.80
C SER A 171 -29.64 -1.74 -2.91
N PRO A 172 -28.53 -2.28 -3.40
CA PRO A 172 -27.29 -2.23 -2.65
C PRO A 172 -27.04 -0.77 -2.28
N GLY A 173 -26.61 -0.53 -1.04
CA GLY A 173 -26.27 0.82 -0.59
C GLY A 173 -25.25 1.47 -1.54
N SER A 174 -25.02 2.77 -1.38
CA SER A 174 -23.99 3.46 -2.16
C SER A 174 -22.65 2.72 -2.09
N ALA A 175 -21.95 2.64 -3.23
CA ALA A 175 -20.61 2.07 -3.29
C ALA A 175 -19.67 2.70 -2.25
N PRO A 176 -18.80 1.91 -1.59
CA PRO A 176 -17.78 2.44 -0.71
C PRO A 176 -16.94 3.47 -1.45
N THR A 177 -16.85 4.66 -0.85
CA THR A 177 -16.16 5.81 -1.42
C THR A 177 -15.41 6.55 -0.33
N LYS A 178 -14.20 7.04 -0.63
CA LYS A 178 -13.40 7.84 0.29
C LYS A 178 -12.65 8.92 -0.46
N ALA A 179 -12.71 10.13 0.06
CA ALA A 179 -11.94 11.26 -0.41
C ALA A 179 -10.80 11.54 0.57
N PHE A 180 -9.61 11.78 0.05
CA PHE A 180 -8.44 12.17 0.83
C PHE A 180 -7.58 13.17 0.04
N THR A 181 -6.74 13.90 0.76
CA THR A 181 -5.85 14.90 0.15
C THR A 181 -4.47 14.31 -0.03
N VAL A 182 -3.92 14.43 -1.24
CA VAL A 182 -2.53 14.13 -1.56
C VAL A 182 -1.77 15.44 -1.57
N LEU A 183 -0.94 15.63 -0.55
CA LEU A 183 -0.06 16.80 -0.42
C LEU A 183 1.20 16.57 -1.23
N ALA A 184 1.57 17.57 -2.04
CA ALA A 184 2.70 17.45 -2.96
C ALA A 184 4.06 17.45 -2.25
N GLY A 185 4.13 17.99 -1.03
CA GLY A 185 5.32 17.99 -0.19
C GLY A 185 5.50 16.73 0.65
N GLU A 186 4.56 15.77 0.56
CA GLU A 186 4.61 14.52 1.30
C GLU A 186 5.03 13.38 0.38
N ARG A 187 5.97 12.56 0.86
CA ARG A 187 6.50 11.41 0.10
C ARG A 187 5.44 10.34 -0.14
N TRP A 188 4.52 10.17 0.80
CA TRP A 188 3.45 9.18 0.77
C TRP A 188 2.19 9.78 1.41
N ASN A 189 1.05 9.62 0.74
CA ASN A 189 -0.25 10.04 1.23
C ASN A 189 -1.17 8.81 1.26
N PRO A 190 -1.28 8.14 2.41
CA PRO A 190 -2.11 6.96 2.55
C PRO A 190 -3.59 7.36 2.64
N SER A 191 -4.46 6.65 1.92
CA SER A 191 -5.87 7.00 1.76
C SER A 191 -6.78 6.54 2.90
N GLY A 192 -6.32 5.57 3.69
CA GLY A 192 -7.08 4.67 4.55
C GLY A 192 -8.18 3.94 3.79
N PHE A 193 -8.02 3.69 2.48
CA PHE A 193 -8.98 2.99 1.64
C PHE A 193 -8.38 1.67 1.15
N ALA A 194 -9.01 0.58 1.55
CA ALA A 194 -8.57 -0.77 1.21
C ALA A 194 -8.86 -1.16 -0.24
N ILE A 195 -7.89 -1.84 -0.85
CA ILE A 195 -7.94 -2.44 -2.18
C ILE A 195 -7.79 -3.96 -2.04
N ASP A 196 -8.66 -4.69 -2.72
CA ASP A 196 -8.79 -6.14 -2.63
C ASP A 196 -8.60 -6.76 -4.03
N PRO A 197 -7.85 -7.87 -4.16
CA PRO A 197 -7.57 -8.47 -5.45
C PRO A 197 -8.83 -8.84 -6.26
N GLY A 198 -8.80 -8.58 -7.57
CA GLY A 198 -9.87 -8.87 -8.52
C GLY A 198 -11.06 -7.91 -8.47
N GLU A 199 -11.04 -6.92 -7.57
CA GLU A 199 -12.08 -5.91 -7.46
C GLU A 199 -11.80 -4.72 -8.39
N THR A 200 -12.85 -4.00 -8.78
CA THR A 200 -12.73 -2.86 -9.70
C THR A 200 -12.94 -1.55 -8.95
N TYR A 201 -12.12 -0.55 -9.28
CA TYR A 201 -12.08 0.74 -8.61
C TYR A 201 -12.05 1.89 -9.60
N SER A 202 -12.68 3.01 -9.23
CA SER A 202 -12.56 4.31 -9.90
C SER A 202 -11.82 5.27 -9.00
N VAL A 203 -10.82 5.95 -9.53
CA VAL A 203 -10.12 7.04 -8.86
C VAL A 203 -10.35 8.30 -9.67
N THR A 204 -10.93 9.32 -9.03
CA THR A 204 -11.17 10.64 -9.63
C THR A 204 -10.41 11.70 -8.84
N VAL A 205 -9.83 12.67 -9.53
CA VAL A 205 -8.95 13.66 -8.90
C VAL A 205 -9.34 15.06 -9.29
N SER A 206 -9.14 16.00 -8.36
CA SER A 206 -9.33 17.42 -8.59
C SER A 206 -8.31 18.25 -7.83
N GLY A 207 -8.04 19.46 -8.31
CA GLY A 207 -7.10 20.39 -7.71
C GLY A 207 -5.81 20.53 -8.50
N THR A 208 -4.86 21.24 -7.90
CA THR A 208 -3.54 21.53 -8.48
C THR A 208 -2.52 21.60 -7.36
N TRP A 209 -1.29 21.25 -7.66
CA TRP A 209 -0.17 21.48 -6.75
C TRP A 209 0.94 22.22 -7.48
N SER A 210 1.96 22.62 -6.73
CA SER A 210 3.08 23.35 -7.28
C SER A 210 4.42 22.81 -6.82
N ASP A 211 5.37 22.92 -7.72
CA ASP A 211 6.80 22.61 -7.54
C ASP A 211 7.61 23.91 -7.41
N LEU A 212 8.81 23.81 -6.83
CA LEU A 212 9.79 24.88 -6.63
C LEU A 212 9.18 26.11 -5.97
N SER A 213 8.66 25.92 -4.76
CA SER A 213 8.07 26.97 -3.93
C SER A 213 6.96 27.75 -4.64
N GLY A 214 6.18 27.08 -5.49
CA GLY A 214 5.05 27.69 -6.18
C GLY A 214 5.35 28.24 -7.58
N SER A 215 6.58 28.08 -8.09
CA SER A 215 6.95 28.65 -9.40
C SER A 215 6.44 27.86 -10.60
N ILE A 216 6.14 26.56 -10.42
CA ILE A 216 5.43 25.75 -11.41
C ILE A 216 4.15 25.25 -10.77
N THR A 217 2.99 25.69 -11.24
CA THR A 217 1.70 25.10 -10.87
C THR A 217 1.22 24.17 -11.98
N VAL A 218 0.84 22.95 -11.60
CA VAL A 218 0.36 21.91 -12.52
C VAL A 218 -0.84 21.17 -11.94
N ASP A 219 -1.57 20.51 -12.83
CA ASP A 219 -2.59 19.52 -12.48
C ASP A 219 -1.93 18.16 -12.20
N THR A 220 -2.76 17.11 -12.10
CA THR A 220 -2.31 15.75 -11.80
C THR A 220 -1.52 15.09 -12.93
N ASN A 221 -1.53 15.63 -14.15
CA ASN A 221 -0.75 15.09 -15.27
C ASN A 221 0.73 15.53 -15.19
N GLY A 222 1.03 16.49 -14.33
CA GLY A 222 2.38 16.98 -14.13
C GLY A 222 2.92 17.81 -15.31
N TYR A 223 4.23 17.81 -15.51
CA TYR A 223 4.89 18.49 -16.61
C TYR A 223 6.07 17.69 -17.20
N ASP A 224 6.33 17.92 -18.47
CA ASP A 224 7.48 17.32 -19.17
C ASP A 224 8.77 18.07 -18.84
N ALA A 225 9.85 17.30 -18.68
CA ALA A 225 11.22 17.81 -18.58
C ALA A 225 12.07 17.20 -19.70
N ASN A 226 12.79 18.03 -20.45
CA ASN A 226 13.61 17.57 -21.57
C ASN A 226 15.02 18.13 -21.49
N PHE A 227 16.03 17.32 -21.81
CA PHE A 227 17.42 17.80 -21.85
C PHE A 227 17.67 18.67 -23.08
N ASN A 228 17.98 19.95 -22.87
CA ASN A 228 18.37 20.88 -23.92
C ASN A 228 19.89 20.82 -24.15
N VAL A 229 20.31 20.21 -25.26
CA VAL A 229 21.72 20.03 -25.61
C VAL A 229 22.46 21.36 -25.81
N ARG A 230 21.80 22.41 -26.31
CA ARG A 230 22.43 23.73 -26.52
C ARG A 230 22.72 24.43 -25.20
N LYS A 231 21.77 24.37 -24.25
CA LYS A 231 21.94 24.99 -22.92
C LYS A 231 22.61 24.06 -21.91
N LYS A 232 22.80 22.77 -22.24
CA LYS A 232 23.36 21.72 -21.38
C LYS A 232 22.63 21.59 -20.03
N CYS A 233 21.31 21.67 -20.07
CA CYS A 233 20.44 21.64 -18.88
C CYS A 233 19.15 20.87 -19.19
N TYR A 234 18.46 20.38 -18.17
CA TYR A 234 17.06 19.96 -18.32
C TYR A 234 16.16 21.20 -18.29
N GLU A 235 15.21 21.27 -19.21
CA GLU A 235 14.25 22.36 -19.31
C GLU A 235 12.84 21.85 -18.97
N ALA A 236 12.15 22.62 -18.12
CA ALA A 236 10.72 22.53 -17.91
C ALA A 236 10.12 23.92 -18.06
N GLN A 237 9.02 24.02 -18.82
CA GLN A 237 8.36 25.28 -19.16
C GLN A 237 9.33 26.35 -19.71
N GLY A 238 10.29 25.93 -20.55
CA GLY A 238 11.26 26.82 -21.22
C GLY A 238 12.41 27.33 -20.35
N THR A 239 12.47 26.93 -19.08
CA THR A 239 13.51 27.36 -18.13
C THR A 239 14.45 26.20 -17.79
N CYS A 240 15.77 26.45 -17.83
CA CYS A 240 16.77 25.49 -17.37
C CYS A 240 16.65 25.28 -15.86
N ARG A 241 16.64 24.01 -15.44
CA ARG A 241 16.51 23.60 -14.04
C ARG A 241 17.49 22.48 -13.76
N THR A 242 18.36 22.67 -12.77
CA THR A 242 19.45 21.74 -12.47
C THR A 242 19.01 20.50 -11.69
N HIS A 243 17.98 20.59 -10.86
CA HIS A 243 17.43 19.47 -10.08
C HIS A 243 16.69 18.45 -10.97
N LEU A 244 16.22 18.84 -12.17
CA LEU A 244 15.58 17.92 -13.11
C LEU A 244 16.54 16.85 -13.70
N ARG A 245 17.82 16.88 -13.33
CA ARG A 245 18.77 15.79 -13.60
C ARG A 245 18.59 14.60 -12.67
N GLU A 246 17.94 14.81 -11.53
CA GLU A 246 17.72 13.78 -10.53
C GLU A 246 16.70 12.77 -11.06
N ARG A 247 16.77 11.55 -10.53
CA ARG A 247 15.92 10.45 -10.99
C ARG A 247 14.52 10.59 -10.40
N LEU A 248 13.50 10.66 -11.27
CA LEU A 248 12.10 10.56 -10.86
C LEU A 248 11.85 9.25 -10.09
N ARG A 249 11.00 9.30 -9.07
CA ARG A 249 10.57 8.09 -8.35
C ARG A 249 9.81 7.12 -9.25
N PHE A 250 9.02 7.63 -10.19
CA PHE A 250 8.36 6.84 -11.22
C PHE A 250 8.75 7.33 -12.63
N GLU A 251 9.80 6.73 -13.20
CA GLU A 251 10.42 7.15 -14.46
C GLU A 251 9.53 7.07 -15.69
N ARG A 252 8.42 6.32 -15.61
CA ARG A 252 7.48 6.13 -16.72
C ARG A 252 6.44 7.24 -16.83
N SER A 253 6.52 8.26 -15.97
CA SER A 253 5.57 9.35 -15.93
C SER A 253 6.27 10.70 -15.78
N ASN A 254 5.48 11.77 -15.89
CA ASN A 254 5.94 13.15 -15.86
C ASN A 254 6.31 13.61 -14.45
N TRP A 255 7.07 14.72 -14.36
CA TRP A 255 7.34 15.39 -13.10
C TRP A 255 6.03 15.90 -12.52
N MET A 256 5.83 15.73 -11.22
CA MET A 256 4.63 16.10 -10.49
C MET A 256 3.34 15.43 -10.99
N HIS A 257 3.43 14.32 -11.73
CA HIS A 257 2.24 13.50 -12.03
C HIS A 257 1.76 12.82 -10.74
N LEU A 258 0.46 12.72 -10.49
CA LEU A 258 -0.06 11.88 -9.40
C LEU A 258 0.20 10.40 -9.67
N ILE A 259 0.98 9.76 -8.80
CA ILE A 259 1.20 8.32 -8.82
C ILE A 259 0.49 7.71 -7.64
N CYS A 260 -0.19 6.60 -7.87
CA CYS A 260 -0.76 5.78 -6.82
C CYS A 260 -0.21 4.36 -6.89
N GLY A 261 -0.25 3.65 -5.78
CA GLY A 261 0.06 2.22 -5.67
C GLY A 261 -0.82 1.57 -4.62
N VAL A 262 -0.70 0.25 -4.54
CA VAL A 262 -1.44 -0.59 -3.61
C VAL A 262 -0.47 -1.32 -2.70
N GLY A 263 -0.63 -1.17 -1.39
CA GLY A 263 0.13 -1.92 -0.39
C GLY A 263 -0.12 -1.36 1.01
N ASP A 264 0.48 -1.99 2.01
CA ASP A 264 0.29 -1.54 3.40
C ASP A 264 1.23 -0.38 3.73
N TYR A 265 0.65 0.75 4.15
CA TYR A 265 1.43 1.94 4.52
C TYR A 265 2.24 1.73 5.81
N VAL A 266 1.74 0.88 6.70
CA VAL A 266 2.38 0.52 7.95
C VAL A 266 2.45 -1.00 8.06
N SER A 267 3.56 -1.51 8.60
CA SER A 267 3.72 -2.93 8.89
C SER A 267 4.09 -3.14 10.35
N LEU A 268 3.59 -4.22 10.96
CA LEU A 268 3.91 -4.55 12.35
C LEU A 268 5.35 -5.11 12.44
N LEU A 269 6.18 -4.48 13.27
CA LEU A 269 7.53 -4.94 13.63
C LEU A 269 7.40 -6.09 14.65
N MET A 270 6.95 -7.26 14.19
CA MET A 270 6.79 -8.48 14.99
C MET A 270 5.73 -8.36 16.11
N GLU A 271 4.87 -9.37 16.23
CA GLU A 271 4.01 -9.51 17.41
C GLU A 271 4.91 -9.82 18.62
N VAL A 272 4.94 -8.92 19.59
CA VAL A 272 5.51 -9.22 20.91
C VAL A 272 4.43 -9.98 21.66
N GLU A 273 4.72 -11.23 22.06
CA GLU A 273 3.77 -12.03 22.85
C GLU A 273 3.22 -11.20 24.01
N GLU A 274 1.89 -11.13 24.05
CA GLU A 274 1.03 -10.25 24.85
C GLU A 274 1.11 -10.44 26.37
N SER A 275 2.09 -11.18 26.88
CA SER A 275 2.18 -11.50 28.30
C SER A 275 2.72 -10.33 29.13
N GLY A 276 1.90 -9.28 29.26
CA GLY A 276 1.93 -8.34 30.39
C GLY A 276 2.39 -6.91 30.10
N SER A 277 2.74 -6.56 28.86
CA SER A 277 3.09 -5.18 28.49
C SER A 277 2.05 -4.59 27.54
N GLY A 278 1.07 -3.88 28.12
CA GLY A 278 -0.07 -3.32 27.39
C GLY A 278 0.34 -2.44 26.20
N GLY A 279 0.30 -3.01 24.99
CA GLY A 279 0.14 -2.25 23.75
C GLY A 279 1.38 -1.65 23.13
N LEU A 280 2.56 -2.27 23.24
CA LEU A 280 3.76 -1.83 22.51
C LEU A 280 3.82 -2.40 21.09
N GLN A 281 2.71 -2.40 20.34
CA GLN A 281 2.76 -2.64 18.90
C GLN A 281 3.64 -1.57 18.25
N ARG A 282 4.63 -2.01 17.48
CA ARG A 282 5.56 -1.12 16.80
C ARG A 282 5.26 -1.17 15.31
N TYR A 283 4.93 -0.02 14.73
CA TYR A 283 4.63 0.10 13.31
C TYR A 283 5.84 0.65 12.57
N LEU A 284 6.33 -0.13 11.60
CA LEU A 284 7.31 0.32 10.61
C LEU A 284 6.62 1.14 9.52
N PRO A 285 7.34 2.11 8.93
CA PRO A 285 6.88 2.78 7.72
C PRO A 285 6.92 1.82 6.53
N ILE A 286 6.15 2.16 5.51
CA ILE A 286 6.14 1.51 4.21
C ILE A 286 7.54 1.26 3.63
N GLU A 287 7.73 0.05 3.12
CA GLU A 287 8.87 -0.29 2.27
C GLU A 287 8.51 0.01 0.81
N GLU A 288 9.19 0.99 0.21
CA GLU A 288 8.89 1.44 -1.17
C GLU A 288 8.96 0.31 -2.19
N GLU A 289 9.82 -0.70 -1.96
CA GLU A 289 9.96 -1.85 -2.85
C GLU A 289 8.66 -2.67 -2.94
N VAL A 290 7.91 -2.79 -1.84
CA VAL A 290 6.65 -3.54 -1.78
C VAL A 290 5.59 -2.90 -2.66
N VAL A 291 5.55 -1.56 -2.68
CA VAL A 291 4.54 -0.83 -3.45
C VAL A 291 4.99 -0.56 -4.88
N ARG A 292 6.31 -0.58 -5.16
CA ARG A 292 6.89 -0.21 -6.46
C ARG A 292 6.26 -0.96 -7.64
N GLU A 293 6.02 -2.26 -7.49
CA GLU A 293 5.46 -3.09 -8.57
C GLU A 293 4.00 -2.78 -8.88
N THR A 294 3.31 -2.12 -7.93
CA THR A 294 1.90 -1.77 -8.04
C THR A 294 1.68 -0.33 -8.47
N LEU A 295 2.74 0.45 -8.69
CA LEU A 295 2.63 1.87 -9.03
C LEU A 295 2.02 2.09 -10.41
N PHE A 296 1.08 3.03 -10.49
CA PHE A 296 0.46 3.51 -11.71
C PHE A 296 0.22 5.02 -11.65
N ALA A 297 0.27 5.65 -12.82
CA ALA A 297 -0.03 7.06 -12.98
C ALA A 297 -1.56 7.28 -13.00
N VAL A 298 -2.00 8.37 -12.40
CA VAL A 298 -3.42 8.77 -12.32
C VAL A 298 -3.57 10.18 -12.87
N ASP A 299 -4.23 10.27 -14.03
CA ASP A 299 -4.61 11.55 -14.63
C ASP A 299 -5.76 12.21 -13.82
N ASN A 300 -6.83 12.67 -14.49
CA ASN A 300 -8.04 13.17 -13.80
C ASN A 300 -8.96 12.04 -13.33
N THR A 301 -9.01 10.93 -14.07
CA THR A 301 -9.85 9.78 -13.76
C THR A 301 -9.23 8.51 -14.32
N ILE A 302 -9.17 7.46 -13.51
CA ILE A 302 -8.80 6.12 -13.95
C ILE A 302 -9.77 5.10 -13.38
N THR A 303 -10.00 4.04 -14.13
CA THR A 303 -10.63 2.82 -13.64
C THR A 303 -9.64 1.69 -13.77
N PHE A 304 -9.49 0.88 -12.74
CA PHE A 304 -8.60 -0.28 -12.75
C PHE A 304 -9.23 -1.46 -12.03
N GLU A 305 -8.82 -2.66 -12.44
CA GLU A 305 -9.06 -3.91 -11.74
C GLU A 305 -7.80 -4.25 -10.95
N ALA A 306 -7.93 -4.52 -9.65
CA ALA A 306 -6.79 -4.89 -8.81
C ALA A 306 -6.27 -6.27 -9.24
N ASN A 307 -4.98 -6.35 -9.56
CA ASN A 307 -4.32 -7.61 -9.88
C ASN A 307 -4.37 -8.59 -8.68
N PRO A 308 -4.22 -9.91 -8.90
CA PRO A 308 -4.20 -10.92 -7.84
C PRO A 308 -3.16 -10.66 -6.72
N SER A 309 -2.11 -9.89 -7.00
CA SER A 309 -1.05 -9.52 -6.06
C SER A 309 -1.25 -8.14 -5.42
N GLN A 310 -2.28 -7.38 -5.81
CA GLN A 310 -2.56 -6.04 -5.29
C GLN A 310 -3.58 -6.13 -4.16
N GLU A 311 -3.07 -6.23 -2.94
CA GLU A 311 -3.83 -6.18 -1.70
C GLU A 311 -3.23 -5.09 -0.81
N GLY A 312 -4.07 -4.37 -0.07
CA GLY A 312 -3.61 -3.40 0.93
C GLY A 312 -4.36 -2.08 0.84
N GLU A 313 -3.65 -0.97 1.01
CA GLU A 313 -4.19 0.38 0.99
C GLU A 313 -3.83 1.09 -0.32
N LEU A 314 -4.71 1.94 -0.83
CA LEU A 314 -4.34 2.89 -1.90
C LEU A 314 -3.46 4.00 -1.32
N ILE A 315 -2.25 4.16 -1.85
CA ILE A 315 -1.29 5.17 -1.38
C ILE A 315 -0.86 6.00 -2.58
N CYS A 316 -0.88 7.33 -2.46
CA CYS A 316 -0.54 8.21 -3.57
C CYS A 316 0.52 9.26 -3.23
N PHE A 317 1.17 9.81 -4.24
CA PHE A 317 2.18 10.86 -4.12
C PHE A 317 2.34 11.67 -5.41
N ALA A 318 2.89 12.89 -5.32
CA ALA A 318 3.32 13.66 -6.50
C ALA A 318 4.65 13.13 -7.02
N ASN A 319 4.77 12.79 -8.31
CA ASN A 319 5.97 12.17 -8.89
C ASN A 319 7.15 13.15 -8.95
N ASP A 320 7.99 13.11 -7.94
CA ASP A 320 9.19 13.96 -7.87
C ASP A 320 10.42 13.09 -7.61
N ALA A 321 11.61 13.67 -7.71
CA ALA A 321 12.82 12.99 -7.31
C ALA A 321 12.91 12.87 -5.78
N ASP A 322 13.59 11.83 -5.31
CA ASP A 322 13.82 11.67 -3.89
C ASP A 322 14.63 12.85 -3.33
N GLY A 323 14.17 13.44 -2.24
CA GLY A 323 14.78 14.61 -1.62
C GLY A 323 14.40 15.98 -2.19
N LEU A 324 13.51 16.07 -3.19
CA LEU A 324 13.02 17.37 -3.73
C LEU A 324 11.65 17.80 -3.20
N TYR A 325 10.91 16.92 -2.52
CA TYR A 325 9.58 17.22 -1.96
C TYR A 325 9.50 18.44 -1.02
N TYR A 326 10.62 18.91 -0.47
CA TYR A 326 10.63 19.99 0.52
C TYR A 326 10.19 21.36 -0.03
N ASP A 327 10.27 21.59 -1.34
CA ASP A 327 9.82 22.83 -1.98
C ASP A 327 8.52 22.67 -2.79
N ASN A 328 7.92 21.49 -2.76
CA ASN A 328 6.57 21.27 -3.27
C ASN A 328 5.52 21.87 -2.31
N SER A 329 4.39 22.29 -2.88
CA SER A 329 3.30 22.90 -2.12
C SER A 329 1.93 22.66 -2.76
N GLY A 330 0.87 22.84 -1.99
CA GLY A 330 -0.49 22.53 -2.41
C GLY A 330 -0.81 21.04 -2.33
N GLY A 331 -1.93 20.65 -2.91
CA GLY A 331 -2.40 19.28 -2.89
C GLY A 331 -3.60 19.08 -3.79
N VAL A 332 -3.85 17.81 -4.11
CA VAL A 332 -5.01 17.38 -4.90
C VAL A 332 -5.94 16.55 -4.04
N THR A 333 -7.23 16.62 -4.31
CA THR A 333 -8.23 15.77 -3.66
C THR A 333 -8.47 14.56 -4.54
N VAL A 334 -8.14 13.39 -4.02
CA VAL A 334 -8.37 12.09 -4.65
C VAL A 334 -9.62 11.47 -4.03
N THR A 335 -10.55 11.04 -4.87
CA THR A 335 -11.71 10.25 -4.47
C THR A 335 -11.61 8.88 -5.09
N VAL A 336 -11.54 7.84 -4.26
CA VAL A 336 -11.56 6.44 -4.68
C VAL A 336 -12.93 5.85 -4.40
N THR A 337 -13.45 5.04 -5.32
CA THR A 337 -14.74 4.36 -5.21
C THR A 337 -14.63 2.94 -5.74
N ARG A 338 -15.12 1.96 -4.98
CA ARG A 338 -15.19 0.57 -5.43
C ARG A 338 -16.38 0.38 -6.38
N LEU A 339 -16.11 0.01 -7.62
CA LEU A 339 -17.13 -0.17 -8.67
C LEU A 339 -17.75 -1.57 -8.67
N SER A 340 -17.03 -2.59 -8.20
CA SER A 340 -17.54 -3.96 -8.01
C SER A 340 -18.43 -4.07 -6.75
N TRP A 341 -19.26 -3.05 -6.53
CA TRP A 341 -20.20 -2.98 -5.43
C TRP A 341 -21.66 -3.04 -5.95
N PRO A 342 -22.53 -3.84 -5.33
CA PRO A 342 -22.28 -4.75 -4.21
C PRO A 342 -21.41 -5.93 -4.65
N PRO A 343 -20.77 -6.64 -3.71
CA PRO A 343 -20.10 -7.90 -4.02
C PRO A 343 -21.09 -8.85 -4.72
N SER A 344 -20.63 -9.53 -5.78
CA SER A 344 -21.46 -10.40 -6.62
C SER A 344 -22.26 -11.44 -5.83
N ASP A 345 -23.42 -11.85 -6.37
CA ASP A 345 -24.41 -12.71 -5.72
C ASP A 345 -24.01 -14.18 -5.51
N GLU A 346 -22.85 -14.62 -6.03
CA GLU A 346 -22.40 -16.01 -5.85
C GLU A 346 -21.72 -16.19 -4.50
N PHE A 347 -22.54 -16.31 -3.47
CA PHE A 347 -22.12 -16.90 -2.21
C PHE A 347 -22.10 -18.43 -2.36
N ASP A 348 -21.00 -19.07 -1.96
CA ASP A 348 -20.98 -20.53 -1.84
C ASP A 348 -22.13 -20.97 -0.90
N LYS A 349 -22.85 -22.03 -1.27
CA LYS A 349 -23.90 -22.61 -0.43
C LYS A 349 -23.41 -22.94 0.98
N ASN A 350 -22.19 -23.46 1.10
CA ASN A 350 -21.57 -23.77 2.40
C ASN A 350 -21.39 -22.49 3.25
N TYR A 351 -21.17 -21.36 2.58
CA TYR A 351 -20.96 -20.07 3.20
C TYR A 351 -22.27 -19.42 3.70
N VAL A 352 -23.37 -19.62 2.97
CA VAL A 352 -24.72 -19.21 3.44
C VAL A 352 -25.14 -19.99 4.68
N GLU A 353 -24.83 -21.30 4.76
CA GLU A 353 -25.08 -22.12 5.95
C GLU A 353 -24.24 -21.67 7.16
N TYR A 354 -22.97 -21.27 6.94
CA TYR A 354 -22.13 -20.71 8.00
C TYR A 354 -22.70 -19.39 8.56
N LEU A 355 -23.08 -18.45 7.69
CA LEU A 355 -23.70 -17.18 8.11
C LEU A 355 -24.95 -17.39 8.96
N LYS A 356 -25.75 -18.41 8.63
CA LYS A 356 -26.92 -18.80 9.41
C LYS A 356 -26.51 -19.23 10.82
N GLU A 357 -25.53 -20.13 10.93
CA GLU A 357 -25.07 -20.61 12.23
C GLU A 357 -24.49 -19.47 13.10
N SER A 358 -23.74 -18.54 12.50
CA SER A 358 -23.19 -17.38 13.22
C SER A 358 -24.27 -16.37 13.66
N LEU A 359 -25.30 -16.13 12.85
CA LEU A 359 -26.42 -15.25 13.21
C LEU A 359 -27.35 -15.89 14.25
N GLU A 360 -27.54 -17.21 14.20
CA GLU A 360 -28.35 -17.97 15.16
C GLU A 360 -27.62 -18.24 16.48
N ASN A 361 -26.29 -18.30 16.47
CA ASN A 361 -25.45 -18.48 17.67
C ASN A 361 -24.32 -17.43 17.74
N PRO A 362 -24.61 -16.21 18.22
CA PRO A 362 -23.61 -15.15 18.39
C PRO A 362 -22.43 -15.56 19.27
N SER A 363 -22.59 -16.50 20.20
CA SER A 363 -21.50 -16.95 21.09
C SER A 363 -20.51 -17.91 20.43
N LYS A 364 -20.85 -18.55 19.31
CA LYS A 364 -19.90 -19.37 18.53
C LYS A 364 -18.98 -18.51 17.67
N TYR A 365 -19.32 -17.23 17.51
CA TYR A 365 -18.59 -16.27 16.70
C TYR A 365 -17.25 -15.90 17.37
N ASP A 366 -17.27 -15.61 18.68
CA ASP A 366 -16.08 -15.15 19.41
C ASP A 366 -14.92 -16.17 19.38
N ASP A 367 -15.23 -17.47 19.34
CA ASP A 367 -14.22 -18.55 19.28
C ASP A 367 -13.50 -18.66 17.91
N TYR A 368 -14.11 -18.18 16.82
CA TYR A 368 -13.59 -18.41 15.46
C TYR A 368 -12.76 -17.25 14.91
N VAL A 369 -13.05 -16.01 15.36
CA VAL A 369 -12.33 -14.82 14.88
C VAL A 369 -11.03 -14.56 15.67
N GLY A 370 -10.75 -15.35 16.71
CA GLY A 370 -9.61 -15.10 17.61
C GLY A 370 -9.69 -13.74 18.30
N LEU A 371 -10.86 -13.09 18.28
CA LEU A 371 -11.11 -11.80 18.92
C LEU A 371 -11.46 -12.04 20.39
N HIS A 372 -10.51 -12.59 21.15
CA HIS A 372 -10.47 -12.31 22.57
C HIS A 372 -9.60 -11.05 22.78
N PRO A 373 -10.09 -10.06 23.55
CA PRO A 373 -9.34 -8.85 23.85
C PRO A 373 -8.09 -9.09 24.70
#